data_AF-A0A2A4TCN8-F1
#
_entry.id   AF-A0A2A4TCN8-F1
#
_cell.length_a   1.000
_cell.length_b   1.000
_cell.length_c   1.000
_cell.angle_alpha   90.00
_cell.angle_beta   90.00
_cell.angle_gamma   90.00
#
_symmetry.space_group_name_H-M   'P 1'
#
loop_
_entity.id
_entity.type
_entity.pdbx_description
1 polymer ?
#
loop_
_entity_poly.entity_id
_entity_poly.type
_entity_poly.pdbx_seq_one_letter_code
_entity_poly.pdbx_strand_id
1 'polypeptide(L)'
;MEKSMYIGSGPAQQVPMEHAYEAFRLRCRSQNLSPETCTWYKYRLGLFSRFLESKEISDAREITPHFIRLYLDHLRVKGTCSGTVARDYGALKCFFGRHFFLRFFLRGFHRFHTRRIRSHFLLLGLFF
;
A
#
# COMPACT_ATOMS: atom_id res chain seq x y z
N MET A 1 3.63 45.22 26.56
CA MET A 1 4.53 44.08 26.87
C MET A 1 3.87 42.81 26.36
N GLU A 2 4.09 42.50 25.08
CA GLU A 2 3.56 41.32 24.38
C GLU A 2 4.36 40.08 24.76
N LYS A 3 3.69 39.04 25.28
CA LYS A 3 4.24 37.68 25.32
C LYS A 3 3.92 37.01 23.99
N SER A 4 4.90 37.04 23.08
CA SER A 4 4.97 36.16 21.91
C SER A 4 5.03 34.71 22.41
N MET A 5 3.91 34.00 22.28
CA MET A 5 3.77 32.59 22.63
C MET A 5 4.22 31.76 21.43
N TYR A 6 5.46 31.28 21.50
CA TYR A 6 6.02 30.32 20.58
C TYR A 6 5.13 29.07 20.50
N ILE A 7 4.43 28.88 19.39
CA ILE A 7 3.92 27.56 18.98
C ILE A 7 5.15 26.79 18.49
N GLY A 8 5.89 26.22 19.43
CA GLY A 8 6.98 25.30 19.14
C GLY A 8 6.45 24.17 18.29
N SER A 9 7.00 24.04 17.09
CA SER A 9 6.83 22.86 16.24
C SER A 9 7.48 21.69 16.98
N GLY A 10 6.66 20.90 17.69
CA GLY A 10 7.14 19.72 18.42
C GLY A 10 7.89 18.77 17.48
N PRO A 11 8.86 17.99 17.98
CA PRO A 11 9.62 17.05 17.17
C PRO A 11 8.66 16.15 16.40
N ALA A 12 8.99 15.85 15.13
CA ALA A 12 8.18 15.01 14.26
C ALA A 12 7.92 13.66 14.95
N GLN A 13 6.79 13.55 15.64
CA GLN A 13 6.45 12.37 16.42
C GLN A 13 6.35 11.18 15.46
N GLN A 14 7.26 10.22 15.59
CA GLN A 14 7.23 8.98 14.82
C GLN A 14 5.87 8.31 15.04
N VAL A 15 5.27 7.79 13.97
CA VAL A 15 4.01 7.05 14.06
C VAL A 15 4.32 5.59 13.77
N PRO A 16 4.49 4.76 14.80
CA PRO A 16 4.68 3.33 14.63
C PRO A 16 3.53 2.75 13.79
N MET A 17 3.86 1.75 12.96
CA MET A 17 2.86 1.06 12.15
C MET A 17 1.71 0.49 12.97
N GLU A 18 1.97 0.06 14.21
CA GLU A 18 0.95 -0.43 15.14
C GLU A 18 -0.13 0.62 15.44
N HIS A 19 0.25 1.88 15.65
CA HIS A 19 -0.71 2.97 15.88
C HIS A 19 -1.56 3.23 14.63
N ALA A 20 -0.96 3.17 13.44
CA ALA A 20 -1.68 3.30 12.19
C ALA A 20 -2.67 2.14 11.97
N TYR A 21 -2.30 0.91 12.35
CA TYR A 21 -3.18 -0.24 12.33
C TYR A 21 -4.34 -0.12 13.31
N GLU A 22 -4.10 0.35 14.53
CA GLU A 22 -5.17 0.53 15.51
C GLU A 22 -6.16 1.62 15.08
N ALA A 23 -5.66 2.73 14.55
CA ALA A 23 -6.52 3.78 13.98
C ALA A 23 -7.38 3.24 12.82
N PHE A 24 -6.82 2.41 11.94
CA PHE A 24 -7.57 1.77 10.88
C PHE A 24 -8.61 0.77 11.42
N ARG A 25 -8.26 -0.03 12.43
CA ARG A 25 -9.18 -0.96 13.09
C ARG A 25 -10.35 -0.24 13.72
N LEU A 26 -10.12 0.90 14.38
CA LEU A 26 -11.17 1.77 14.92
C LEU A 26 -12.10 2.26 13.82
N ARG A 27 -11.55 2.71 12.68
CA ARG A 27 -12.35 3.10 11.51
C ARG A 27 -13.18 1.95 10.94
N CYS A 28 -12.64 0.74 10.84
CA CYS A 28 -13.39 -0.43 10.37
C CYS A 28 -14.56 -0.76 11.30
N ARG A 29 -14.34 -0.69 12.62
CA ARG A 29 -15.39 -0.87 13.62
C ARG A 29 -16.46 0.21 13.52
N SER A 30 -16.08 1.48 13.38
CA SER A 30 -17.05 2.59 13.25
C SER A 30 -17.88 2.52 11.96
N GLN A 31 -17.41 1.78 10.95
CA GLN A 31 -18.11 1.53 9.70
C GLN A 31 -18.99 0.28 9.73
N ASN A 32 -19.12 -0.39 10.89
CA ASN A 32 -19.86 -1.64 11.03
C ASN A 32 -19.41 -2.73 10.05
N LEU A 33 -18.11 -2.78 9.71
CA LEU A 33 -17.57 -3.87 8.91
C LEU A 33 -17.61 -5.18 9.69
N SER A 34 -17.84 -6.28 8.98
CA SER A 34 -17.91 -7.59 9.62
C SER A 34 -16.57 -7.96 10.31
N PRO A 35 -16.61 -8.76 11.38
CA PRO A 35 -15.40 -9.25 12.05
C PRO A 35 -14.45 -10.00 11.10
N GLU A 36 -15.02 -10.75 10.15
CA GLU A 36 -14.26 -11.48 9.11
C GLU A 36 -13.54 -10.51 8.19
N THR A 37 -14.20 -9.42 7.81
CA THR A 37 -13.62 -8.36 6.99
C THR A 37 -12.46 -7.68 7.73
N CYS A 38 -12.62 -7.40 9.02
CA CYS A 38 -11.56 -6.82 9.85
C CYS A 38 -10.36 -7.78 10.00
N THR A 39 -10.64 -9.07 10.21
CA THR A 39 -9.61 -10.12 10.26
C THR A 39 -8.85 -10.24 8.94
N TRP A 40 -9.56 -10.18 7.82
CA TRP A 40 -8.97 -10.19 6.49
C TRP A 40 -8.04 -8.99 6.28
N TYR A 41 -8.48 -7.78 6.66
CA TYR A 41 -7.62 -6.59 6.61
C TYR A 41 -6.38 -6.75 7.49
N LYS A 42 -6.53 -7.23 8.73
CA LYS A 42 -5.41 -7.47 9.64
C LYS A 42 -4.36 -8.40 9.03
N TYR A 43 -4.79 -9.50 8.42
CA TYR A 43 -3.90 -10.43 7.75
C TYR A 43 -3.14 -9.76 6.59
N ARG A 44 -3.84 -9.05 5.71
CA ARG A 44 -3.23 -8.39 4.54
C ARG A 44 -2.26 -7.29 4.92
N LEU A 45 -2.64 -6.48 5.91
CA LEU A 45 -1.80 -5.42 6.43
C LEU A 45 -0.58 -5.99 7.17
N GLY A 46 -0.70 -7.12 7.86
CA GLY A 46 0.44 -7.82 8.47
C GLY A 46 1.45 -8.33 7.43
N LEU A 47 1.00 -8.85 6.29
CA LEU A 47 1.91 -9.22 5.19
C LEU A 47 2.68 -8.02 4.65
N PHE A 48 1.99 -6.88 4.52
CA PHE A 48 2.62 -5.64 4.10
C PHE A 48 3.59 -5.09 5.16
N SER A 49 3.28 -5.17 6.46
CA SER A 49 4.21 -4.80 7.55
C SER A 49 5.52 -5.56 7.45
N ARG A 50 5.45 -6.89 7.31
CA ARG A 50 6.64 -7.74 7.16
C ARG A 50 7.47 -7.39 5.93
N PHE A 51 6.82 -6.99 4.85
CA PHE A 51 7.51 -6.49 3.67
C PHE A 51 8.23 -5.15 3.97
N LEU A 52 7.59 -4.22 4.68
CA LEU A 52 8.21 -2.96 5.07
C LEU A 52 9.37 -3.16 6.05
N GLU A 53 9.25 -4.09 7.00
CA GLU A 53 10.32 -4.49 7.90
C GLU A 53 11.54 -5.00 7.12
N SER A 54 11.33 -5.77 6.04
CA SER A 54 12.42 -6.20 5.15
C SER A 54 13.08 -5.06 4.36
N LYS A 55 12.49 -3.86 4.39
CA LYS A 55 13.02 -2.62 3.80
C LYS A 55 13.46 -1.61 4.87
N GLU A 56 13.54 -2.04 6.13
CA GLU A 56 13.94 -1.23 7.28
C GLU A 56 13.03 0.01 7.49
N ILE A 57 11.76 -0.08 7.07
CA ILE A 57 10.78 0.98 7.24
C ILE A 57 9.90 0.67 8.46
N SER A 58 10.06 1.46 9.52
CA SER A 58 9.29 1.32 10.76
C SER A 58 8.25 2.43 11.00
N ASP A 59 8.42 3.60 10.36
CA ASP A 59 7.50 4.74 10.50
C ASP A 59 6.46 4.76 9.38
N ALA A 60 5.18 4.84 9.75
CA ALA A 60 4.06 4.94 8.83
C ALA A 60 4.14 6.19 7.92
N ARG A 61 4.82 7.26 8.35
CA ARG A 61 5.00 8.50 7.59
C ARG A 61 6.00 8.38 6.45
N GLU A 62 6.94 7.45 6.56
CA GLU A 62 7.95 7.18 5.52
C GLU A 62 7.37 6.36 4.37
N ILE A 63 6.19 5.76 4.56
CA ILE A 63 5.53 4.99 3.52
C ILE A 63 5.08 5.94 2.41
N THR A 64 5.76 5.82 1.28
CA THR A 64 5.40 6.46 0.02
C THR A 64 4.67 5.48 -0.90
N PRO A 65 3.97 5.96 -1.95
CA PRO A 65 3.41 5.08 -2.97
C PRO A 65 4.44 4.21 -3.69
N HIS A 66 5.74 4.54 -3.61
CA HIS A 66 6.81 3.70 -4.14
C HIS A 66 6.84 2.34 -3.42
N PHE A 67 6.77 2.31 -2.09
CA PHE A 67 6.74 1.05 -1.33
C PHE A 67 5.51 0.21 -1.60
N ILE A 68 4.35 0.85 -1.84
CA ILE A 68 3.14 0.13 -2.27
C ILE A 68 3.38 -0.56 -3.62
N ARG A 69 3.99 0.13 -4.60
CA ARG A 69 4.30 -0.46 -5.90
C ARG A 69 5.33 -1.58 -5.77
N LEU A 70 6.38 -1.39 -4.97
CA LEU A 70 7.37 -2.43 -4.69
C LEU A 70 6.75 -3.67 -4.06
N TYR A 71 5.81 -3.50 -3.13
CA TYR A 71 5.09 -4.62 -2.53
C TYR A 71 4.25 -5.39 -3.56
N LEU A 72 3.52 -4.68 -4.42
CA LEU A 72 2.73 -5.33 -5.48
C LEU A 72 3.61 -6.05 -6.49
N ASP A 73 4.79 -5.50 -6.79
CA ASP A 73 5.78 -6.15 -7.64
C ASP A 73 6.36 -7.40 -6.95
N HIS A 74 6.70 -7.31 -5.67
CA HIS A 74 7.14 -8.45 -4.87
C HIS A 74 6.12 -9.60 -4.90
N LEU A 75 4.82 -9.30 -4.74
CA LEU A 75 3.77 -10.32 -4.83
C LEU A 75 3.70 -10.98 -6.22
N ARG A 76 3.91 -10.20 -7.29
CA ARG A 76 3.93 -10.72 -8.67
C ARG A 76 5.13 -11.62 -8.91
N VAL A 77 6.32 -11.20 -8.48
CA VAL A 77 7.56 -11.99 -8.59
C VAL A 77 7.43 -13.31 -7.83
N LYS A 78 6.71 -13.31 -6.70
CA LYS A 78 6.39 -14.54 -5.93
C LYS A 78 5.40 -15.48 -6.63
N GLY A 79 4.85 -15.10 -7.79
CA GLY A 79 3.86 -15.90 -8.52
C GLY A 79 2.44 -15.78 -7.98
N THR A 80 2.13 -14.75 -7.18
CA THR A 80 0.77 -14.52 -6.69
C THR A 80 -0.17 -14.21 -7.87
N CYS A 81 -1.34 -14.84 -7.89
CA CYS A 81 -2.31 -14.61 -8.96
C CYS A 81 -2.77 -13.14 -9.01
N SER A 82 -3.05 -12.65 -10.21
CA SER A 82 -3.41 -11.24 -10.46
C SER A 82 -4.62 -10.78 -9.64
N GLY A 83 -5.60 -11.66 -9.42
CA GLY A 83 -6.77 -11.40 -8.58
C GLY A 83 -6.40 -11.12 -7.11
N THR A 84 -5.51 -11.92 -6.53
CA THR A 84 -5.03 -11.69 -5.16
C THR A 84 -4.21 -10.40 -5.07
N VAL A 85 -3.35 -10.12 -6.04
CA VAL A 85 -2.59 -8.85 -6.08
C VAL A 85 -3.53 -7.64 -6.14
N ALA A 86 -4.60 -7.72 -6.94
CA ALA A 86 -5.60 -6.66 -7.03
C ALA A 86 -6.38 -6.47 -5.72
N ARG A 87 -6.73 -7.57 -5.03
CA ARG A 87 -7.37 -7.51 -3.70
C ARG A 87 -6.45 -6.88 -2.65
N ASP A 88 -5.18 -7.25 -2.64
CA ASP A 88 -4.19 -6.67 -1.72
C ASP A 88 -4.01 -5.17 -1.97
N TYR A 89 -3.96 -4.74 -3.23
CA TYR A 89 -3.96 -3.32 -3.57
C TYR A 89 -5.22 -2.59 -3.06
N GLY A 90 -6.40 -3.21 -3.20
CA GLY A 90 -7.64 -2.68 -2.65
C GLY A 90 -7.58 -2.50 -1.14
N ALA A 91 -6.99 -3.46 -0.43
CA ALA A 91 -6.80 -3.38 1.02
C ALA A 91 -5.90 -2.21 1.42
N LEU A 92 -4.74 -2.07 0.76
CA LEU A 92 -3.80 -0.97 0.99
C LEU A 92 -4.43 0.39 0.66
N LYS A 93 -5.19 0.48 -0.42
CA LYS A 93 -5.93 1.71 -0.79
C LYS A 93 -6.95 2.10 0.27
N CYS A 94 -7.65 1.13 0.87
CA CYS A 94 -8.59 1.38 1.95
C CYS A 94 -7.87 1.88 3.21
N PHE A 95 -6.70 1.30 3.52
CA PHE A 95 -5.87 1.67 4.67
C PHE A 95 -5.31 3.09 4.58
N PHE A 96 -4.63 3.44 3.48
CA PHE A 96 -4.05 4.77 3.29
C PHE A 96 -5.10 5.85 2.96
N GLY A 97 -6.31 5.43 2.57
CA GLY A 97 -7.44 6.33 2.35
C GLY A 97 -7.26 7.29 1.16
N ARG A 98 -8.24 8.18 0.98
CA ARG A 98 -8.33 9.07 -0.17
C ARG A 98 -7.35 10.26 -0.09
N HIS A 99 -7.03 10.75 1.11
CA HIS A 99 -6.15 11.91 1.32
C HIS A 99 -4.67 11.63 1.04
N PHE A 100 -4.18 10.43 1.41
CA PHE A 100 -2.84 9.99 1.04
C PHE A 100 -2.71 9.89 -0.49
N PHE A 101 -3.71 9.33 -1.16
CA PHE A 101 -3.66 9.19 -2.61
C PHE A 101 -3.87 10.53 -3.36
N LEU A 102 -4.75 11.43 -2.92
CA LEU A 102 -4.92 12.73 -3.60
C LEU A 102 -3.64 13.57 -3.59
N ARG A 103 -2.88 13.54 -2.49
CA ARG A 103 -1.65 14.34 -2.35
C ARG A 103 -0.48 13.79 -3.17
N PHE A 104 -0.48 12.50 -3.50
CA PHE A 104 0.62 11.86 -4.23
C PHE A 104 0.28 11.41 -5.66
N PHE A 105 -0.98 11.09 -5.96
CA PHE A 105 -1.42 10.60 -7.29
C PHE A 105 -1.37 11.70 -8.36
N LEU A 106 -1.53 12.97 -7.98
CA LEU A 106 -1.38 14.11 -8.90
C LEU A 106 0.07 14.35 -9.38
N ARG A 107 1.07 13.62 -8.85
CA ARG A 107 2.49 13.82 -9.19
C ARG A 107 3.20 12.65 -9.89
N GLY A 108 2.55 11.50 -10.11
CA GLY A 108 3.31 10.28 -10.47
C GLY A 108 2.65 9.25 -11.39
N PHE A 109 1.62 9.61 -12.15
CA PHE A 109 0.86 8.64 -12.96
C PHE A 109 1.14 8.69 -14.47
N HIS A 110 2.42 8.78 -14.90
CA HIS A 110 2.74 8.79 -16.35
C HIS A 110 3.49 7.55 -16.87
N ARG A 111 3.60 6.44 -16.11
CA ARG A 111 4.32 5.27 -16.67
C ARG A 111 3.93 3.92 -16.07
N PHE A 112 2.68 3.50 -16.24
CA PHE A 112 2.31 2.08 -16.15
C PHE A 112 1.30 1.73 -17.24
N HIS A 113 1.75 1.83 -18.50
CA HIS A 113 1.03 1.29 -19.63
C HIS A 113 1.43 -0.19 -19.81
N THR A 114 0.46 -1.06 -19.56
CA THR A 114 0.22 -2.37 -20.19
C THR A 114 1.38 -2.99 -20.99
N ARG A 115 2.09 -3.96 -20.40
CA ARG A 115 2.64 -5.08 -21.17
C ARG A 115 1.74 -6.30 -20.98
N ARG A 116 0.69 -6.32 -21.82
CA ARG A 116 -0.08 -7.51 -22.16
C ARG A 116 0.89 -8.45 -22.88
N ILE A 117 1.29 -9.53 -22.23
CA ILE A 117 1.99 -10.64 -22.89
C ILE A 117 0.99 -11.25 -23.87
N ARG A 118 0.99 -10.75 -25.10
CA ARG A 118 0.53 -11.51 -26.27
C ARG A 118 1.66 -12.50 -26.55
N SER A 119 1.54 -13.72 -26.05
CA SER A 119 2.33 -14.83 -26.57
C SER A 119 1.90 -15.03 -28.02
N HIS A 120 2.74 -14.55 -28.94
CA HIS A 120 2.71 -14.89 -30.35
C HIS A 120 2.93 -16.40 -30.47
N PHE A 121 1.86 -17.15 -30.70
CA PHE A 121 1.90 -18.45 -31.35
C PHE A 121 1.98 -18.16 -32.85
N LEU A 122 3.19 -17.98 -33.37
CA LEU A 122 3.50 -17.99 -34.80
C LEU A 122 5.03 -18.05 -34.94
N LEU A 123 5.55 -19.25 -35.19
CA LEU A 123 6.59 -19.56 -36.18
C LEU A 123 7.15 -20.96 -35.89
N LEU A 124 6.75 -21.93 -36.71
CA LEU A 124 7.67 -22.71 -37.55
C LEU A 124 6.83 -23.63 -38.44
N GLY A 125 6.67 -23.20 -39.68
CA GLY A 125 6.47 -24.14 -40.78
C GLY A 125 7.83 -24.68 -41.25
N LEU A 126 7.72 -25.73 -42.07
CA LEU A 126 8.65 -26.25 -43.08
C LEU A 126 9.53 -27.46 -42.73
N PHE A 127 9.41 -28.47 -43.63
CA PHE A 127 10.18 -29.71 -43.83
C PHE A 127 9.98 -30.77 -42.74
N PHE A 128 9.33 -31.92 -42.97
CA PHE A 128 9.42 -32.87 -44.08
C PHE A 128 8.09 -33.59 -44.30
#